data_AF-A0A919X0J0-F1
#
_entry.id   AF-A0A919X0J0-F1
#
_cell.length_a   1.000
_cell.length_b   1.000
_cell.length_c   1.000
_cell.angle_alpha   90.00
_cell.angle_beta   90.00
_cell.angle_gamma   90.00
#
_symmetry.space_group_name_H-M   'P 1'
#
loop_
_entity.id
_entity.type
_entity.pdbx_description
1 polymer ?
#
loop_
_entity_poly.entity_id
_entity_poly.type
_entity_poly.pdbx_seq_one_letter_code
_entity_poly.pdbx_strand_id
1 'polypeptide(L)'
;MATYQLFLDRLLTTSAEPRTKYAYKDGERTDKIEGYSYRLIDVINGEVLTVTIPHNKELPSESYVEVVNATGTPYIANNRATLSVKAKDIVLVDE
;
A
#
# COMPACT_ATOMS: atom_id res chain seq x y z
N MET A 1 0.61 -9.70 -25.92
CA MET A 1 0.10 -8.82 -24.85
C MET A 1 1.09 -8.86 -23.71
N ALA A 2 1.60 -7.72 -23.25
CA ALA A 2 2.43 -7.70 -22.06
C ALA A 2 1.50 -7.81 -20.84
N THR A 3 1.65 -8.89 -20.07
CA THR A 3 0.95 -9.04 -18.80
C THR A 3 1.75 -8.26 -17.77
N TYR A 4 1.17 -7.19 -17.25
CA TYR A 4 1.76 -6.44 -16.15
C TYR A 4 1.46 -7.16 -14.84
N GLN A 5 2.50 -7.53 -14.09
CA GLN A 5 2.40 -8.27 -12.84
C GLN A 5 3.13 -7.50 -11.73
N LEU A 6 2.45 -7.32 -10.61
CA LEU A 6 3.02 -6.76 -9.39
C LEU A 6 3.48 -7.85 -8.45
N PHE A 7 4.65 -7.65 -7.84
CA PHE A 7 5.22 -8.57 -6.86
C PHE A 7 4.95 -8.03 -5.46
N LEU A 8 3.94 -8.59 -4.80
CA LEU A 8 3.49 -8.14 -3.47
C LEU A 8 4.11 -8.93 -2.31
N ASP A 9 4.94 -9.92 -2.65
CA ASP A 9 5.67 -10.82 -1.75
C ASP A 9 7.02 -10.26 -1.30
N ARG A 10 7.56 -9.25 -1.99
CA ARG A 10 8.85 -8.65 -1.65
C ARG A 10 8.92 -7.16 -1.99
N LEU A 11 8.19 -6.36 -1.23
CA LEU A 11 8.23 -4.90 -1.34
C LEU A 11 9.22 -4.30 -0.34
N LEU A 12 9.93 -3.25 -0.74
CA LEU A 12 10.86 -2.53 0.13
C LEU A 12 10.12 -1.42 0.89
N THR A 13 10.33 -1.37 2.21
CA THR A 13 9.81 -0.30 3.06
C THR A 13 10.59 0.99 2.89
N THR A 14 9.93 2.12 3.16
CA THR A 14 10.56 3.45 3.14
C THR A 14 10.55 4.04 4.54
N SER A 15 11.35 5.08 4.77
CA SER A 15 11.31 5.87 6.02
C SER A 15 10.09 6.80 6.11
N ALA A 16 9.15 6.69 5.18
CA ALA A 16 7.96 7.54 5.16
C ALA A 16 6.92 7.02 6.15
N GLU A 17 6.52 7.90 7.08
CA GLU A 17 5.39 7.65 7.98
C GLU A 17 4.11 7.31 7.20
N PRO A 18 3.31 6.34 7.68
CA PRO A 18 2.06 5.99 7.03
C PRO A 18 1.06 7.14 7.11
N ARG A 19 0.31 7.33 6.03
CA ARG A 19 -0.78 8.32 6.00
C ARG A 19 -2.06 7.72 6.55
N THR A 20 -2.60 8.31 7.61
CA THR A 20 -3.92 7.95 8.14
C THR A 20 -5.02 8.21 7.10
N LYS A 21 -5.85 7.20 6.85
CA LYS A 21 -7.06 7.27 6.03
C LYS A 21 -8.27 7.36 6.95
N TYR A 22 -9.14 8.31 6.66
CA TYR A 22 -10.37 8.54 7.40
C TYR A 22 -11.56 8.13 6.54
N ALA A 23 -12.58 7.57 7.19
CA ALA A 23 -13.83 7.23 6.52
C ALA A 23 -14.55 8.52 6.11
N TYR A 24 -15.18 8.49 4.94
CA TYR A 24 -16.06 9.55 4.47
C TYR A 24 -17.51 9.09 4.62
N LYS A 25 -18.37 9.98 5.10
CA LYS A 25 -19.82 9.76 5.18
C LYS A 25 -20.49 10.98 4.56
N ASP A 26 -21.37 10.74 3.59
CA ASP A 26 -22.12 11.80 2.90
C ASP A 26 -21.23 12.89 2.27
N GLY A 27 -20.03 12.50 1.83
CA GLY A 27 -19.04 13.41 1.22
C GLY A 27 -18.14 14.14 2.22
N GLU A 28 -18.41 14.03 3.53
CA GLU A 28 -17.62 14.67 4.58
C GLU A 28 -16.66 13.68 5.24
N ARG A 29 -15.44 14.16 5.55
CA ARG A 29 -14.45 13.38 6.29
C ARG A 29 -14.89 13.23 7.74
N THR A 30 -14.97 12.00 8.23
CA THR A 30 -15.25 11.70 9.64
C THR A 30 -13.96 11.58 10.45
N ASP A 31 -14.07 11.57 11.78
CA ASP A 31 -12.94 11.28 12.68
C ASP A 31 -12.62 9.77 12.79
N LYS A 32 -13.42 8.92 12.14
CA LYS A 32 -13.21 7.47 12.15
C LYS A 32 -12.05 7.11 11.22
N ILE A 33 -11.00 6.52 11.78
CA ILE A 33 -9.90 5.96 11.01
C ILE A 33 -10.38 4.71 10.25
N GLU A 34 -10.16 4.69 8.94
CA GLU A 34 -10.42 3.55 8.05
C GLU A 34 -9.15 2.69 7.85
N GLY A 35 -7.97 3.29 7.97
CA GLY A 35 -6.71 2.56 7.89
C GLY A 35 -5.48 3.45 7.76
N TYR A 36 -4.35 2.81 7.47
CA TYR A 36 -3.03 3.43 7.39
C TYR A 36 -2.40 3.06 6.05
N SER A 37 -1.97 4.07 5.32
CA SER A 37 -1.50 3.95 3.94
C SER A 37 0.03 4.10 3.89
N TYR A 38 0.68 3.03 3.47
CA TYR A 38 2.12 2.87 3.36
C TYR A 38 2.57 3.04 1.91
N ARG A 39 3.73 3.66 1.73
CA ARG A 39 4.42 3.72 0.44
C ARG A 39 5.52 2.67 0.45
N LEU A 40 5.34 1.63 -0.34
CA LEU A 40 6.27 0.53 -0.51
C LEU A 40 6.78 0.52 -1.93
N ILE A 41 7.98 -0.02 -2.15
CA ILE A 41 8.63 -0.02 -3.46
C ILE A 41 8.70 -1.46 -3.96
N ASP A 42 8.10 -1.71 -5.12
CA ASP A 42 8.40 -2.89 -5.93
C ASP A 42 9.72 -2.61 -6.65
N VAL A 43 10.80 -3.18 -6.11
CA VAL A 43 12.16 -2.95 -6.60
C VAL A 43 12.37 -3.60 -7.98
N ILE A 44 11.63 -4.69 -8.29
CA ILE A 44 11.75 -5.42 -9.55
C ILE A 44 11.21 -4.55 -10.70
N ASN A 45 10.04 -3.95 -10.49
CA ASN A 45 9.39 -3.12 -11.50
C ASN A 45 9.76 -1.63 -11.40
N GLY A 46 10.46 -1.21 -10.34
CA GLY A 46 10.81 0.19 -10.10
C GLY A 46 9.59 1.05 -9.77
N GLU A 47 8.59 0.48 -9.11
CA GLU A 47 7.29 1.12 -8.88
C GLU A 47 6.99 1.39 -7.41
N VAL A 48 6.31 2.51 -7.15
CA VAL A 48 5.84 2.85 -5.81
C VAL A 48 4.39 2.44 -5.66
N LEU A 49 4.16 1.50 -4.76
CA LEU A 49 2.83 1.01 -4.42
C LEU A 49 2.32 1.68 -3.16
N THR A 50 1.03 2.02 -3.20
CA THR A 50 0.31 2.54 -2.03
C THR A 50 -0.54 1.40 -1.45
N VAL A 51 -0.13 0.89 -0.29
CA VAL A 51 -0.78 -0.23 0.40
C VAL A 51 -1.50 0.28 1.65
N THR A 52 -2.77 -0.03 1.82
CA THR A 52 -3.58 0.38 2.98
C THR A 52 -3.97 -0.83 3.81
N ILE A 53 -3.67 -0.79 5.11
CA ILE A 53 -4.07 -1.80 6.11
C ILE A 53 -4.94 -1.16 7.20
N PRO A 54 -5.81 -1.91 7.90
CA PRO A 54 -6.75 -1.34 8.85
C PRO A 54 -6.13 -0.87 10.18
N HIS A 55 -4.93 -1.33 10.52
CA HIS A 55 -4.22 -1.00 11.77
C HIS A 55 -2.89 -0.29 11.49
N ASN A 56 -2.44 0.50 12.46
CA ASN A 56 -1.11 1.09 12.39
C ASN A 56 -0.07 0.01 12.70
N LYS A 57 1.00 0.00 11.93
CA LYS A 57 2.14 -0.90 12.04
C LYS A 57 3.41 -0.13 11.82
N GLU A 58 4.33 -0.25 12.77
CA GLU A 58 5.69 0.27 12.61
C GLU A 58 6.46 -0.72 11.73
N LEU A 59 7.09 -0.19 10.69
CA LEU A 59 7.90 -0.96 9.77
C LEU A 59 9.32 -0.37 9.79
N PRO A 60 10.36 -1.16 10.03
CA PRO A 60 11.73 -0.69 9.86
C PRO A 60 11.93 -0.23 8.42
N SER A 61 12.69 0.85 8.23
CA SER A 61 13.07 1.32 6.89
C SER A 61 13.98 0.32 6.20
N GLU A 62 13.98 0.31 4.87
CA GLU A 62 14.90 -0.48 4.04
C GLU A 62 14.81 -2.00 4.30
N SER A 63 13.65 -2.48 4.72
CA SER A 63 13.38 -3.89 4.98
C SER A 63 12.39 -4.43 3.96
N TYR A 64 12.49 -5.72 3.65
CA TYR A 64 11.54 -6.39 2.76
C TYR A 64 10.29 -6.84 3.52
N VAL A 65 9.14 -6.65 2.87
CA VAL A 65 7.84 -7.02 3.40
C VAL A 65 6.97 -7.73 2.37
N GLU A 66 6.07 -8.58 2.87
CA GLU A 66 5.00 -9.22 2.13
C GLU A 66 3.66 -8.57 2.52
N VAL A 67 2.79 -8.36 1.52
CA VAL A 67 1.44 -7.81 1.71
C VAL A 67 0.43 -8.96 1.79
N VAL A 68 -0.17 -9.14 2.97
CA VAL A 68 -1.06 -10.27 3.26
C VAL A 68 -2.49 -9.98 2.79
N ASN A 69 -3.06 -10.88 1.99
CA ASN A 69 -4.43 -10.79 1.45
C ASN A 69 -4.69 -9.46 0.71
N ALA A 70 -3.80 -9.13 -0.22
CA ALA A 70 -3.91 -7.92 -1.01
C ALA A 70 -5.09 -7.96 -1.99
N THR A 71 -5.78 -6.84 -2.12
CA THR A 71 -6.79 -6.57 -3.14
C THR A 71 -6.43 -5.25 -3.81
N GLY A 72 -6.09 -5.30 -5.09
CA GLY A 72 -5.80 -4.13 -5.91
C GLY A 72 -7.06 -3.57 -6.56
N THR A 73 -7.23 -2.25 -6.53
CA THR A 73 -8.27 -1.52 -7.27
C THR A 73 -7.60 -0.52 -8.21
N PRO A 74 -7.67 -0.73 -9.54
CA PRO A 74 -7.11 0.22 -10.49
C PRO A 74 -7.99 1.47 -10.57
N TYR A 75 -7.36 2.62 -10.73
CA TYR A 75 -8.03 3.89 -10.95
C TYR A 75 -7.15 4.82 -11.78
N ILE A 76 -7.75 5.89 -12.33
CA ILE A 76 -7.02 6.90 -13.08
C ILE A 76 -6.79 8.10 -12.15
N ALA A 77 -5.54 8.52 -12.01
CA ALA A 77 -5.17 9.74 -11.31
C ALA A 77 -4.09 10.47 -12.12
N ASN A 78 -4.20 11.79 -12.24
CA ASN A 78 -3.25 12.63 -12.99
C ASN A 78 -2.98 12.10 -14.41
N ASN A 79 -4.04 11.67 -15.10
CA ASN A 79 -3.98 11.07 -16.45
C ASN A 79 -3.06 9.83 -16.57
N ARG A 80 -2.86 9.10 -15.46
CA ARG A 80 -2.12 7.83 -15.41
C ARG A 80 -2.97 6.77 -14.74
N ALA A 81 -2.88 5.53 -15.23
CA ALA A 81 -3.38 4.38 -14.51
C ALA A 81 -2.55 4.21 -13.23
N THR A 82 -3.21 3.96 -12.11
CA THR A 82 -2.60 3.75 -10.80
C THR A 82 -3.34 2.62 -10.09
N LEU A 83 -2.66 1.94 -9.19
CA LEU A 83 -3.24 0.91 -8.36
C LEU A 83 -3.27 1.35 -6.89
N SER A 84 -4.44 1.24 -6.25
CA SER A 84 -4.54 1.28 -4.80
C SER A 84 -4.66 -0.15 -4.30
N VAL A 85 -3.82 -0.53 -3.34
CA VAL A 85 -3.87 -1.87 -2.74
C VAL A 85 -4.44 -1.75 -1.33
N LYS A 86 -5.51 -2.49 -1.04
CA LYS A 86 -5.98 -2.75 0.33
C LYS A 86 -5.50 -4.13 0.75
N ALA A 87 -5.12 -4.29 2.00
CA ALA A 87 -4.58 -5.56 2.51
C ALA A 87 -5.02 -5.81 3.95
N LYS A 88 -4.85 -7.05 4.42
CA LYS A 88 -5.09 -7.41 5.81
C LYS A 88 -3.95 -6.97 6.71
N ASP A 89 -2.71 -7.20 6.29
CA ASP A 89 -1.50 -6.85 7.06
C ASP A 89 -0.28 -6.74 6.11
N ILE A 90 0.83 -6.23 6.64
CA ILE A 90 2.15 -6.18 5.99
C ILE A 90 3.14 -6.87 6.92
N VAL A 91 3.79 -7.95 6.50
CA VAL A 91 4.71 -8.73 7.37
C VAL A 91 6.15 -8.61 6.88
N LEU A 92 7.11 -8.59 7.79
CA LEU A 92 8.53 -8.63 7.43
C LEU A 92 8.85 -9.99 6.81
N VAL A 93 9.71 -9.96 5.79
CA VAL A 93 10.24 -11.16 5.13
C VAL A 93 11.68 -11.31 5.58
N ASP A 94 12.02 -12.46 6.15
CA ASP A 94 13.40 -12.81 6.47
C ASP A 94 14.20 -13.00 5.15
N GLU A 95 15.45 -12.53 5.13
CA GLU A 95 16.32 -12.57 3.93
C GLU A 95 16.65 -13.98 3.43
#